data_AF-A0A538F094-F1
#
_entry.id   AF-A0A538F094-F1
#
_cell.length_a   1.000
_cell.length_b   1.000
_cell.length_c   1.000
_cell.angle_alpha   90.00
_cell.angle_beta   90.00
_cell.angle_gamma   90.00
#
_symmetry.space_group_name_H-M   'P 1'
#
loop_
_entity.id
_entity.type
_entity.pdbx_description
1 polymer ?
#
loop_
_entity_poly.entity_id
_entity_poly.type
_entity_poly.pdbx_seq_one_letter_code
_entity_poly.pdbx_strand_id
1 'polypeptide(L)'
;MSVSLGRHTRVCLSLAALLFPAVSCGHKPADAQALRTCVDRWNQGNMVGWGPGPANVAFRRPNAKEHSSIQLSSRRLCIVATPAGDGTWTCVLSSTGAYWCPPLHEATGPRLPENATLVRRGVLELDSPLKGTHPAPPLSWQRYPRVDGYIHPWTSSGKLRPGLRFKGEERGRCFLAAETARTAVSCLAGYSRSDACFPQRRPWRRGDLAACSDGPGSTTFTRWVITQGSDPPIFVPWSGIGDISLGGFKEEVEAAYGKQPALGYRLHGGRVQVDFDGGRVASIWFSARYYRTKSGFGVGSRIPLGPCHTTSTNRCEHRWRGFVWNAWVREKPCSCWVKVGGGPRSLPATVHNFLKPWFFIDVRHGHISSFYFALKFVD
;
A
#
# COMPACT_ATOMS: atom_id res chain seq x y z
N MET A 1 -27.61 -13.37 78.76
CA MET A 1 -26.74 -12.95 79.88
C MET A 1 -25.62 -13.97 80.02
N SER A 2 -24.37 -13.48 80.12
CA SER A 2 -23.13 -14.13 80.61
C SER A 2 -22.64 -15.44 79.93
N VAL A 3 -21.54 -15.44 79.16
CA VAL A 3 -20.10 -15.44 79.54
C VAL A 3 -19.68 -16.84 80.06
N SER A 4 -19.02 -17.66 79.23
CA SER A 4 -17.55 -17.94 79.22
C SER A 4 -17.20 -19.19 80.06
N LEU A 5 -16.18 -20.02 79.88
CA LEU A 5 -14.86 -20.01 79.22
C LEU A 5 -14.37 -21.48 79.19
N GLY A 6 -13.46 -21.87 78.27
CA GLY A 6 -12.62 -23.07 78.49
C GLY A 6 -12.01 -23.71 77.25
N ARG A 7 -10.76 -23.35 76.95
CA ARG A 7 -9.85 -23.93 75.94
C ARG A 7 -9.24 -25.26 76.41
N HIS A 8 -8.84 -26.13 75.47
CA HIS A 8 -7.45 -26.59 75.22
C HIS A 8 -7.45 -27.72 74.15
N THR A 9 -7.01 -27.48 72.91
CA THR A 9 -5.65 -27.64 72.31
C THR A 9 -5.47 -28.94 71.50
N ARG A 10 -5.56 -28.77 70.17
CA ARG A 10 -4.89 -29.43 69.03
C ARG A 10 -4.19 -30.80 69.20
N VAL A 11 -4.56 -31.71 68.30
CA VAL A 11 -3.59 -32.54 67.53
C VAL A 11 -4.02 -32.53 66.06
N CYS A 12 -3.12 -32.07 65.20
CA CYS A 12 -3.23 -32.13 63.73
C CYS A 12 -2.93 -33.55 63.25
N LEU A 13 -3.81 -34.12 62.42
CA LEU A 13 -3.50 -35.28 61.59
C LEU A 13 -3.78 -34.92 60.13
N SER A 14 -2.71 -34.99 59.35
CA SER A 14 -2.59 -34.62 57.95
C SER A 14 -3.46 -35.50 57.06
N LEU A 15 -4.36 -34.91 56.28
CA LEU A 15 -5.04 -35.57 55.17
C LEU A 15 -4.37 -35.16 53.85
N ALA A 16 -3.78 -36.16 53.21
CA ALA A 16 -3.11 -36.06 51.92
C ALA A 16 -4.08 -35.52 50.85
N ALA A 17 -3.75 -34.37 50.26
CA ALA A 17 -4.42 -33.86 49.08
C ALA A 17 -3.96 -34.67 47.86
N LEU A 18 -4.88 -35.46 47.31
CA LEU A 18 -4.75 -36.12 46.01
C LEU A 18 -4.55 -35.06 44.91
N LEU A 19 -3.33 -35.00 44.40
CA LEU A 19 -2.97 -34.32 43.16
C LEU A 19 -3.63 -35.05 41.98
N PHE A 20 -4.82 -34.61 41.57
CA PHE A 20 -5.30 -34.88 40.22
C PHE A 20 -4.44 -34.06 39.25
N PRO A 21 -3.79 -34.67 38.24
CA PRO A 21 -3.18 -33.92 37.17
C PRO A 21 -4.30 -33.15 36.46
N ALA A 22 -4.18 -31.83 36.45
CA ALA A 22 -4.98 -30.99 35.57
C ALA A 22 -4.77 -31.49 34.15
N VAL A 23 -5.75 -32.22 33.62
CA VAL A 23 -5.84 -32.54 32.20
C VAL A 23 -5.92 -31.18 31.52
N SER A 24 -4.79 -30.73 30.99
CA SER A 24 -4.72 -29.61 30.07
C SER A 24 -5.83 -29.83 29.05
N CYS A 25 -6.79 -28.91 28.99
CA CYS A 25 -7.88 -28.92 28.02
C CYS A 25 -7.27 -28.96 26.61
N GLY A 26 -7.00 -30.17 26.15
CA GLY A 26 -6.44 -30.45 24.85
C GLY A 26 -7.39 -29.85 23.83
N HIS A 27 -6.88 -28.89 23.07
CA HIS A 27 -7.54 -28.47 21.83
C HIS A 27 -7.85 -29.76 21.05
N LYS A 28 -9.13 -29.98 20.74
CA LYS A 28 -9.55 -31.19 20.03
C LYS A 28 -8.69 -31.33 18.75
N PRO A 29 -8.19 -32.52 18.40
CA PRO A 29 -7.32 -32.72 17.24
C PRO A 29 -7.88 -32.11 15.94
N ALA A 30 -9.20 -32.08 15.78
CA ALA A 30 -9.89 -31.44 14.67
C ALA A 30 -9.70 -29.91 14.58
N ASP A 31 -9.65 -29.21 15.72
CA ASP A 31 -9.40 -27.76 15.74
C ASP A 31 -7.92 -27.44 15.44
N ALA A 32 -6.99 -28.28 15.88
CA ALA A 32 -5.56 -28.14 15.56
C ALA A 32 -5.29 -28.33 14.05
N GLN A 33 -5.90 -29.35 13.42
CA GLN A 33 -5.78 -29.56 11.98
C GLN A 33 -6.43 -28.42 11.16
N ALA A 34 -7.53 -27.85 11.65
CA ALA A 34 -8.15 -26.69 11.02
C ALA A 34 -7.23 -25.46 11.07
N LEU A 35 -6.64 -25.16 12.23
CA LEU A 35 -5.65 -24.09 12.38
C LEU A 35 -4.43 -24.31 11.47
N ARG A 36 -3.93 -25.56 11.39
CA ARG A 36 -2.84 -25.92 10.47
C ARG A 36 -3.19 -25.57 9.04
N THR A 37 -4.39 -25.94 8.63
CA THR A 37 -4.89 -25.67 7.28
C THR A 37 -4.98 -24.17 7.01
N CYS A 38 -5.48 -23.36 7.96
CA CYS A 38 -5.53 -21.91 7.81
C CYS A 38 -4.14 -21.32 7.54
N VAL A 39 -3.14 -21.70 8.34
CA VAL A 39 -1.76 -21.22 8.21
C VAL A 39 -1.12 -21.69 6.90
N ASP A 40 -1.26 -22.97 6.57
CA ASP A 40 -0.70 -23.51 5.32
C ASP A 40 -1.31 -22.81 4.11
N ARG A 41 -2.62 -22.53 4.10
CA ARG A 41 -3.28 -21.80 2.99
C ARG A 41 -2.80 -20.35 2.87
N TRP A 42 -2.55 -19.69 3.99
CA TRP A 42 -1.96 -18.34 4.00
C TRP A 42 -0.57 -18.39 3.36
N ASN A 43 0.30 -19.26 3.86
CA ASN A 43 1.68 -19.37 3.41
C ASN A 43 1.76 -19.81 1.95
N GLN A 44 0.91 -20.73 1.51
CA GLN A 44 0.82 -21.13 0.10
C GLN A 44 0.29 -20.01 -0.80
N GLY A 45 -0.46 -19.04 -0.27
CA GLY A 45 -0.96 -17.87 -0.99
C GLY A 45 0.12 -16.84 -1.32
N ASN A 46 1.31 -16.93 -0.71
CA ASN A 46 2.41 -15.96 -0.88
C ASN A 46 1.98 -14.52 -0.54
N MET A 47 1.53 -14.32 0.70
CA MET A 47 0.98 -13.06 1.23
C MET A 47 2.08 -12.04 1.56
N VAL A 48 2.88 -11.67 0.55
CA VAL A 48 4.06 -10.80 0.70
C VAL A 48 3.66 -9.39 1.16
N GLY A 49 4.38 -8.83 2.12
CA GLY A 49 4.17 -7.45 2.59
C GLY A 49 3.05 -7.28 3.63
N TRP A 50 2.49 -8.38 4.13
CA TRP A 50 1.56 -8.40 5.27
C TRP A 50 2.27 -8.38 6.65
N GLY A 51 3.61 -8.41 6.67
CA GLY A 51 4.41 -8.34 7.88
C GLY A 51 5.62 -7.39 7.73
N PRO A 52 6.45 -7.25 8.77
CA PRO A 52 6.39 -7.98 10.03
C PRO A 52 5.35 -7.44 11.01
N GLY A 53 4.76 -8.30 11.84
CA GLY A 53 3.84 -7.89 12.90
C GLY A 53 3.13 -9.07 13.59
N PRO A 54 2.48 -8.85 14.73
CA PRO A 54 1.68 -9.89 15.36
C PRO A 54 0.42 -10.18 14.55
N ALA A 55 -0.14 -11.38 14.74
CA ALA A 55 -1.34 -11.82 14.06
C ALA A 55 -2.19 -12.75 14.95
N ASN A 56 -3.45 -12.90 14.57
CA ASN A 56 -4.34 -13.93 15.11
C ASN A 56 -4.80 -14.86 13.99
N VAL A 57 -4.79 -16.17 14.26
CA VAL A 57 -5.33 -17.21 13.38
C VAL A 57 -6.44 -17.94 14.11
N ALA A 58 -7.60 -18.03 13.47
CA ALA A 58 -8.76 -18.70 14.04
C ALA A 58 -9.57 -19.45 12.99
N PHE A 59 -10.12 -20.61 13.36
CA PHE A 59 -11.16 -21.29 12.60
C PHE A 59 -12.51 -21.14 13.31
N ARG A 60 -13.21 -20.04 13.03
CA ARG A 60 -14.42 -19.63 13.77
C ARG A 60 -15.46 -18.98 12.86
N ARG A 61 -16.65 -18.76 13.40
CA ARG A 61 -17.65 -17.91 12.73
C ARG A 61 -17.19 -16.45 12.78
N PRO A 62 -17.44 -15.65 11.74
CA PRO A 62 -17.25 -14.20 11.80
C PRO A 62 -18.09 -13.58 12.92
N ASN A 63 -17.58 -12.52 13.53
CA ASN A 63 -18.36 -11.76 14.52
C ASN A 63 -19.29 -10.74 13.82
N ALA A 64 -20.15 -10.08 14.59
CA ALA A 64 -21.13 -9.12 14.04
C ALA A 64 -20.48 -7.98 13.22
N LYS A 65 -19.32 -7.47 13.64
CA LYS A 65 -18.58 -6.43 12.92
C LYS A 65 -18.01 -6.95 11.60
N GLU A 66 -17.37 -8.12 11.62
CA GLU A 66 -16.85 -8.76 10.40
C GLU A 66 -17.99 -9.08 9.42
N HIS A 67 -19.15 -9.49 9.94
CA HIS A 67 -20.36 -9.70 9.15
C HIS A 67 -20.86 -8.42 8.47
N SER A 68 -20.97 -7.31 9.22
CA SER A 68 -21.49 -6.07 8.67
C SER A 68 -20.48 -5.35 7.76
N SER A 69 -19.19 -5.39 8.08
CA SER A 69 -18.15 -4.67 7.34
C SER A 69 -17.74 -5.33 6.02
N ILE A 70 -17.70 -6.67 5.96
CA ILE A 70 -17.22 -7.40 4.76
C ILE A 70 -18.16 -8.53 4.32
N GLN A 71 -19.43 -8.49 4.75
CA GLN A 71 -20.53 -9.35 4.27
C GLN A 71 -20.23 -10.86 4.31
N LEU A 72 -19.51 -11.32 5.33
CA LEU A 72 -19.12 -12.72 5.42
C LEU A 72 -20.30 -13.64 5.72
N SER A 73 -20.18 -14.91 5.33
CA SER A 73 -21.14 -15.96 5.69
C SER A 73 -21.04 -16.33 7.17
N SER A 74 -22.15 -16.79 7.79
CA SER A 74 -22.15 -17.18 9.22
C SER A 74 -21.53 -18.54 9.50
N ARG A 75 -20.86 -19.13 8.50
CA ARG A 75 -20.17 -20.42 8.62
C ARG A 75 -18.83 -20.24 9.33
N ARG A 76 -18.26 -21.33 9.85
CA ARG A 76 -16.87 -21.30 10.33
C ARG A 76 -15.94 -21.14 9.13
N LEU A 77 -15.02 -20.19 9.23
CA LEU A 77 -14.04 -19.87 8.20
C LEU A 77 -12.66 -19.79 8.84
N CYS A 78 -11.64 -20.02 8.03
CA CYS A 78 -10.27 -19.65 8.40
C CYS A 78 -10.14 -18.14 8.32
N ILE A 79 -9.80 -17.53 9.46
CA ILE A 79 -9.62 -16.10 9.64
C ILE A 79 -8.18 -15.85 10.05
N VAL A 80 -7.52 -14.93 9.35
CA VAL A 80 -6.25 -14.35 9.78
C VAL A 80 -6.49 -12.88 10.02
N ALA A 81 -6.18 -12.40 11.21
CA ALA A 81 -6.37 -11.02 11.59
C ALA A 81 -5.03 -10.37 11.92
N THR A 82 -4.77 -9.19 11.34
CA THR A 82 -3.57 -8.39 11.60
C THR A 82 -3.96 -7.06 12.22
N PRO A 83 -3.16 -6.48 13.13
CA PRO A 83 -3.47 -5.19 13.74
C PRO A 83 -3.71 -4.09 12.70
N ALA A 84 -4.74 -3.27 12.93
CA ALA A 84 -5.07 -2.11 12.11
C ALA A 84 -5.71 -1.04 13.01
N GLY A 85 -4.93 -0.02 13.41
CA GLY A 85 -5.38 0.99 14.37
C GLY A 85 -5.81 0.37 15.70
N ASP A 86 -7.06 0.62 16.08
CA ASP A 86 -7.75 0.12 17.28
C ASP A 86 -8.46 -1.24 17.08
N GLY A 87 -8.37 -1.83 15.88
CA GLY A 87 -8.92 -3.16 15.59
C GLY A 87 -7.99 -4.03 14.75
N THR A 88 -8.58 -4.83 13.85
CA THR A 88 -7.84 -5.71 12.95
C THR A 88 -8.34 -5.64 11.51
N TRP A 89 -7.44 -5.87 10.56
CA TRP A 89 -7.80 -6.28 9.20
C TRP A 89 -8.03 -7.79 9.18
N THR A 90 -9.21 -8.19 8.73
CA THR A 90 -9.67 -9.58 8.75
C THR A 90 -9.57 -10.17 7.35
N CYS A 91 -8.60 -11.06 7.14
CA CYS A 91 -8.48 -11.87 5.94
C CYS A 91 -9.22 -13.19 6.12
N VAL A 92 -9.95 -13.63 5.09
CA VAL A 92 -10.72 -14.87 5.11
C VAL A 92 -10.33 -15.82 3.99
N LEU A 93 -10.38 -17.12 4.28
CA LEU A 93 -10.18 -18.14 3.27
C LEU A 93 -11.40 -18.22 2.34
N SER A 94 -11.20 -17.95 1.06
CA SER A 94 -12.23 -18.04 0.03
C SER A 94 -12.49 -19.49 -0.39
N SER A 95 -13.52 -19.71 -1.22
CA SER A 95 -13.87 -21.02 -1.77
C SER A 95 -12.79 -21.64 -2.67
N THR A 96 -11.88 -20.83 -3.22
CA THR A 96 -10.73 -21.31 -3.99
C THR A 96 -9.60 -21.82 -3.10
N GLY A 97 -9.69 -21.63 -1.78
CA GLY A 97 -8.62 -21.91 -0.83
C GLY A 97 -7.50 -20.88 -0.81
N ALA A 98 -7.68 -19.72 -1.46
CA ALA A 98 -6.81 -18.55 -1.30
C ALA A 98 -7.43 -17.56 -0.30
N TYR A 99 -6.58 -16.80 0.41
CA TYR A 99 -7.06 -15.73 1.29
C TYR A 99 -7.51 -14.52 0.48
N TRP A 100 -8.68 -13.99 0.84
CA TRP A 100 -9.13 -12.67 0.47
C TRP A 100 -8.95 -11.75 1.66
N CYS A 101 -8.32 -10.60 1.43
CA CYS A 101 -8.15 -9.58 2.44
C CYS A 101 -8.80 -8.27 1.94
N PRO A 102 -9.55 -7.57 2.80
CA PRO A 102 -10.19 -6.33 2.42
C PRO A 102 -9.17 -5.20 2.18
N PRO A 103 -9.53 -4.19 1.39
CA PRO A 103 -8.71 -3.00 1.19
C PRO A 103 -8.39 -2.29 2.52
N LEU A 104 -7.14 -1.84 2.67
CA LEU A 104 -6.46 -1.49 3.93
C LEU A 104 -6.88 -0.18 4.62
N HIS A 105 -8.17 0.17 4.65
CA HIS A 105 -8.58 1.52 5.11
C HIS A 105 -9.21 1.56 6.48
N GLU A 106 -9.87 0.49 6.90
CA GLU A 106 -10.56 0.44 8.18
C GLU A 106 -10.45 -0.94 8.82
N ALA A 107 -10.40 -0.97 10.15
CA ALA A 107 -10.42 -2.20 10.92
C ALA A 107 -11.76 -2.92 10.72
N THR A 108 -11.74 -4.06 10.03
CA THR A 108 -12.91 -4.89 9.74
C THR A 108 -13.30 -5.80 10.90
N GLY A 109 -12.41 -5.98 11.87
CA GLY A 109 -12.63 -6.78 13.07
C GLY A 109 -12.28 -6.04 14.37
N PRO A 110 -12.70 -6.57 15.52
CA PRO A 110 -12.20 -6.13 16.83
C PRO A 110 -10.72 -6.53 16.97
N ARG A 111 -10.05 -6.00 17.99
CA ARG A 111 -8.75 -6.51 18.40
C ARG A 111 -8.90 -7.96 18.88
N LEU A 112 -8.04 -8.85 18.39
CA LEU A 112 -8.03 -10.28 18.75
C LEU A 112 -6.75 -10.61 19.52
N PRO A 113 -6.78 -11.63 20.40
CA PRO A 113 -5.59 -12.10 21.08
C PRO A 113 -4.58 -12.64 20.07
N GLU A 114 -3.32 -12.27 20.22
CA GLU A 114 -2.25 -12.68 19.32
C GLU A 114 -1.91 -14.16 19.59
N ASN A 115 -1.75 -14.96 18.53
CA ASN A 115 -1.33 -16.37 18.62
C ASN A 115 -0.41 -16.78 17.46
N ALA A 116 0.06 -15.79 16.70
CA ALA A 116 0.86 -15.97 15.52
C ALA A 116 1.68 -14.71 15.23
N THR A 117 2.73 -14.87 14.45
CA THR A 117 3.58 -13.80 13.95
C THR A 117 3.67 -13.85 12.43
N LEU A 118 3.50 -12.69 11.79
CA LEU A 118 3.86 -12.49 10.39
C LEU A 118 5.30 -12.01 10.33
N VAL A 119 6.15 -12.74 9.63
CA VAL A 119 7.53 -12.29 9.36
C VAL A 119 7.55 -11.29 8.21
N ARG A 120 8.68 -10.61 8.00
CA ARG A 120 8.86 -9.60 6.93
C ARG A 120 8.52 -10.13 5.52
N ARG A 121 8.68 -11.44 5.28
CA ARG A 121 8.33 -12.07 4.01
C ARG A 121 6.83 -12.36 3.84
N GLY A 122 6.01 -12.10 4.86
CA GLY A 122 4.58 -12.42 4.86
C GLY A 122 4.24 -13.87 5.24
N VAL A 123 5.24 -14.65 5.68
CA VAL A 123 5.02 -16.00 6.20
C VAL A 123 4.41 -15.89 7.60
N LEU A 124 3.35 -16.66 7.84
CA LEU A 124 2.61 -16.74 9.08
C LEU A 124 3.09 -17.94 9.89
N GLU A 125 3.56 -17.67 11.10
CA GLU A 125 4.07 -18.65 12.05
C GLU A 125 3.19 -18.65 13.30
N LEU A 126 2.73 -19.81 13.75
CA LEU A 126 1.96 -19.90 15.00
C LEU A 126 2.90 -19.93 16.19
N ASP A 127 2.50 -19.30 17.29
CA ASP A 127 3.27 -19.28 18.54
C ASP A 127 3.31 -20.66 19.20
N SER A 128 2.30 -21.49 18.94
CA SER A 128 2.19 -22.85 19.45
C SER A 128 2.34 -23.90 18.34
N PRO A 129 3.15 -24.96 18.54
CA PRO A 129 3.34 -26.00 17.55
C PRO A 129 2.10 -26.88 17.40
N LEU A 130 1.72 -27.18 16.16
CA LEU A 130 0.58 -28.05 15.83
C LEU A 130 0.99 -29.52 15.72
N LYS A 131 1.38 -30.13 16.84
CA LYS A 131 1.77 -31.55 16.90
C LYS A 131 0.61 -32.46 16.46
N GLY A 132 0.93 -33.53 15.72
CA GLY A 132 -0.06 -34.49 15.23
C GLY A 132 -0.93 -34.00 14.07
N THR A 133 -0.59 -32.84 13.47
CA THR A 133 -1.25 -32.34 12.25
C THR A 133 -0.46 -32.69 11.00
N HIS A 134 -1.15 -32.70 9.86
CA HIS A 134 -0.56 -32.93 8.55
C HIS A 134 -0.63 -31.64 7.70
N PRO A 135 0.37 -31.38 6.83
CA PRO A 135 0.34 -30.24 5.92
C PRO A 135 -0.86 -30.29 4.98
N ALA A 136 -1.46 -29.13 4.70
CA ALA A 136 -2.52 -29.02 3.70
C ALA A 136 -1.95 -29.29 2.29
N PRO A 137 -2.56 -30.18 1.49
CA PRO A 137 -2.05 -30.50 0.15
C PRO A 137 -2.14 -29.26 -0.76
N PRO A 138 -1.22 -29.10 -1.73
CA PRO A 138 -1.27 -28.00 -2.68
C PRO A 138 -2.58 -27.95 -3.48
N LEU A 139 -3.04 -26.74 -3.77
CA LEU A 139 -4.21 -26.52 -4.62
C LEU A 139 -3.80 -26.48 -6.09
N SER A 140 -4.72 -26.87 -6.99
CA SER A 140 -4.44 -26.95 -8.43
C SER A 140 -3.95 -25.64 -9.05
N TRP A 141 -4.43 -24.49 -8.56
CA TRP A 141 -4.01 -23.16 -9.03
C TRP A 141 -2.64 -22.74 -8.48
N GLN A 142 -2.10 -23.40 -7.46
CA GLN A 142 -0.78 -23.07 -6.92
C GLN A 142 0.37 -23.48 -7.85
N ARG A 143 0.07 -24.16 -8.96
CA ARG A 143 1.03 -24.38 -10.06
C ARG A 143 1.45 -23.08 -10.76
N TYR A 144 0.69 -22.00 -10.61
CA TYR A 144 0.98 -20.71 -11.23
C TYR A 144 1.76 -19.77 -10.29
N PRO A 145 2.54 -18.81 -10.83
CA PRO A 145 3.09 -17.73 -10.03
C PRO A 145 1.97 -16.91 -9.40
N ARG A 146 2.13 -16.51 -8.13
CA ARG A 146 1.10 -15.80 -7.36
C ARG A 146 1.67 -14.88 -6.29
N VAL A 147 0.93 -13.85 -5.96
CA VAL A 147 1.18 -12.93 -4.84
C VAL A 147 -0.16 -12.58 -4.22
N ASP A 148 -0.24 -12.52 -2.89
CA ASP A 148 -1.46 -12.19 -2.14
C ASP A 148 -2.65 -13.11 -2.48
N GLY A 149 -2.36 -14.37 -2.80
CA GLY A 149 -3.38 -15.34 -3.23
C GLY A 149 -3.85 -15.17 -4.67
N TYR A 150 -3.44 -14.13 -5.40
CA TYR A 150 -3.83 -13.92 -6.79
C TYR A 150 -2.82 -14.50 -7.78
N ILE A 151 -3.32 -15.14 -8.83
CA ILE A 151 -2.50 -15.72 -9.90
C ILE A 151 -2.01 -14.61 -10.84
N HIS A 152 -0.72 -14.60 -11.16
CA HIS A 152 -0.18 -13.79 -12.26
C HIS A 152 -0.50 -14.45 -13.61
N PRO A 153 -1.43 -13.89 -14.40
CA PRO A 153 -2.04 -14.60 -15.50
C PRO A 153 -1.17 -14.65 -16.76
N TRP A 154 -0.20 -13.75 -16.88
CA TRP A 154 0.62 -13.58 -18.08
C TRP A 154 1.96 -14.31 -17.99
N THR A 155 2.41 -14.86 -19.12
CA THR A 155 3.81 -15.24 -19.35
C THR A 155 4.67 -13.99 -19.56
N SER A 156 5.99 -14.15 -19.54
CA SER A 156 6.94 -13.07 -19.90
C SER A 156 6.73 -12.53 -21.32
N SER A 157 6.21 -13.35 -22.23
CA SER A 157 5.83 -12.97 -23.60
C SER A 157 4.43 -12.35 -23.71
N GLY A 158 3.74 -12.11 -22.59
CA GLY A 158 2.40 -11.52 -22.57
C GLY A 158 1.28 -12.46 -23.02
N LYS A 159 1.52 -13.78 -23.12
CA LYS A 159 0.46 -14.75 -23.40
C LYS A 159 -0.24 -15.15 -22.11
N LEU A 160 -1.55 -15.42 -22.18
CA LEU A 160 -2.26 -15.99 -21.04
C LEU A 160 -1.70 -17.38 -20.74
N ARG A 161 -1.42 -17.69 -19.47
CA ARG A 161 -0.83 -18.97 -19.08
C ARG A 161 -1.77 -20.15 -19.39
N PRO A 162 -1.24 -21.32 -19.80
CA PRO A 162 -2.05 -22.48 -20.11
C PRO A 162 -2.95 -22.93 -18.95
N GLY A 163 -4.25 -23.09 -19.23
CA GLY A 163 -5.27 -23.48 -18.26
C GLY A 163 -5.91 -22.32 -17.49
N LEU A 164 -5.54 -21.08 -17.79
CA LEU A 164 -6.31 -19.89 -17.42
C LEU A 164 -7.20 -19.48 -18.59
N ARG A 165 -8.34 -18.83 -18.30
CA ARG A 165 -9.28 -18.41 -19.36
C ARG A 165 -9.96 -17.09 -19.06
N PHE A 166 -10.42 -16.43 -20.12
CA PHE A 166 -11.31 -15.29 -20.01
C PHE A 166 -12.78 -15.73 -19.98
N LYS A 167 -13.61 -15.10 -19.15
CA LYS A 167 -15.06 -15.35 -19.06
C LYS A 167 -15.92 -14.20 -19.62
N GLY A 168 -15.29 -13.13 -20.09
CA GLY A 168 -15.97 -11.97 -20.65
C GLY A 168 -14.97 -10.90 -21.06
N GLU A 169 -15.49 -9.77 -21.54
CA GLU A 169 -14.71 -8.62 -21.93
C GLU A 169 -15.30 -7.32 -21.36
N GLU A 170 -14.42 -6.47 -20.82
CA GLU A 170 -14.74 -5.12 -20.39
C GLU A 170 -13.70 -4.13 -20.92
N ARG A 171 -14.05 -2.84 -20.90
CA ARG A 171 -13.19 -1.77 -21.39
C ARG A 171 -13.27 -0.56 -20.48
N GLY A 172 -12.11 -0.06 -20.07
CA GLY A 172 -12.06 1.08 -19.16
C GLY A 172 -10.66 1.48 -18.74
N ARG A 173 -10.57 2.47 -17.86
CA ARG A 173 -9.27 2.95 -17.37
C ARG A 173 -8.74 2.03 -16.28
N CYS A 174 -7.44 1.85 -16.22
CA CYS A 174 -6.78 1.17 -15.11
C CYS A 174 -5.82 2.14 -14.41
N PHE A 175 -5.66 1.98 -13.10
CA PHE A 175 -4.87 2.86 -12.25
C PHE A 175 -4.37 2.08 -11.03
N LEU A 176 -3.27 2.55 -10.45
CA LEU A 176 -2.80 2.04 -9.16
C LEU A 176 -3.72 2.58 -8.07
N ALA A 177 -4.33 1.67 -7.33
CA ALA A 177 -5.05 1.97 -6.11
C ALA A 177 -4.25 1.44 -4.94
N ALA A 178 -4.04 2.24 -3.90
CA ALA A 178 -3.34 1.84 -2.67
C ALA A 178 -4.01 0.64 -1.94
N GLU A 179 -5.22 0.32 -2.38
CA GLU A 179 -6.24 -0.51 -1.75
C GLU A 179 -6.34 -1.90 -2.42
N THR A 180 -5.72 -2.04 -3.59
CA THR A 180 -5.67 -3.26 -4.39
C THR A 180 -4.48 -4.13 -3.98
N ALA A 181 -4.54 -5.44 -4.22
CA ALA A 181 -3.39 -6.33 -4.08
C ALA A 181 -2.15 -5.65 -4.69
N ARG A 182 -1.04 -5.61 -3.94
CA ARG A 182 0.11 -4.73 -4.23
C ARG A 182 0.68 -4.89 -5.65
N THR A 183 0.43 -6.04 -6.27
CA THR A 183 0.91 -6.41 -7.61
C THR A 183 -0.14 -6.25 -8.73
N ALA A 184 -1.39 -5.96 -8.38
CA ALA A 184 -2.48 -5.71 -9.30
C ALA A 184 -2.75 -4.21 -9.46
N VAL A 185 -3.73 -3.87 -10.29
CA VAL A 185 -4.25 -2.52 -10.50
C VAL A 185 -5.77 -2.58 -10.38
N SER A 186 -6.40 -1.44 -10.09
CA SER A 186 -7.84 -1.31 -10.23
C SER A 186 -8.16 -0.93 -11.67
N CYS A 187 -9.22 -1.50 -12.24
CA CYS A 187 -9.78 -1.04 -13.49
C CYS A 187 -11.26 -0.66 -13.33
N LEU A 188 -11.66 0.42 -14.02
CA LEU A 188 -12.98 1.05 -13.91
C LEU A 188 -13.66 1.16 -15.28
N ALA A 189 -14.88 0.63 -15.37
CA ALA A 189 -15.77 0.75 -16.53
C ALA A 189 -17.15 1.26 -16.06
N GLY A 190 -17.44 2.54 -16.30
CA GLY A 190 -18.64 3.18 -15.73
C GLY A 190 -18.61 3.15 -14.21
N TYR A 191 -19.61 2.51 -13.59
CA TYR A 191 -19.69 2.29 -12.14
C TYR A 191 -19.08 0.96 -11.68
N SER A 192 -18.67 0.08 -12.61
CA SER A 192 -18.02 -1.19 -12.29
C SER A 192 -16.53 -0.97 -11.98
N ARG A 193 -16.07 -1.54 -10.87
CA ARG A 193 -14.67 -1.55 -10.45
C ARG A 193 -14.20 -2.99 -10.26
N SER A 194 -13.04 -3.32 -10.82
CA SER A 194 -12.34 -4.58 -10.54
C SER A 194 -10.99 -4.28 -9.90
N ASP A 195 -10.77 -4.82 -8.70
CA ASP A 195 -9.63 -4.50 -7.84
C ASP A 195 -8.47 -5.50 -7.92
N ALA A 196 -8.47 -6.39 -8.90
CA ALA A 196 -7.43 -7.40 -9.07
C ALA A 196 -7.08 -7.60 -10.54
N CYS A 197 -6.73 -6.52 -11.23
CA CYS A 197 -6.35 -6.55 -12.63
C CYS A 197 -4.84 -6.62 -12.82
N PHE A 198 -4.40 -7.51 -13.70
CA PHE A 198 -3.00 -7.71 -14.03
C PHE A 198 -2.77 -7.22 -15.47
N PRO A 199 -2.13 -6.07 -15.71
CA PRO A 199 -1.77 -5.64 -17.05
C PRO A 199 -0.83 -6.66 -17.73
N GLN A 200 -1.03 -6.88 -19.02
CA GLN A 200 -0.19 -7.76 -19.85
C GLN A 200 1.28 -7.32 -19.86
N ARG A 201 1.50 -6.02 -19.69
CA ARG A 201 2.82 -5.41 -19.50
C ARG A 201 2.72 -4.15 -18.63
N ARG A 202 3.82 -3.81 -17.96
CA ARG A 202 4.01 -2.51 -17.30
C ARG A 202 5.24 -1.81 -17.90
N PRO A 203 5.19 -0.49 -18.14
CA PRO A 203 3.99 0.37 -18.13
C PRO A 203 3.02 -0.01 -19.26
N TRP A 204 1.72 0.04 -19.00
CA TRP A 204 0.69 -0.24 -20.01
C TRP A 204 0.38 1.00 -20.86
N ARG A 205 -0.06 0.77 -22.10
CA ARG A 205 -0.57 1.78 -23.03
C ARG A 205 -2.06 1.56 -23.27
N ARG A 206 -2.70 2.59 -23.80
CA ARG A 206 -4.06 2.47 -24.36
C ARG A 206 -4.08 1.33 -25.40
N GLY A 207 -5.07 0.45 -25.29
CA GLY A 207 -5.23 -0.72 -26.14
C GLY A 207 -4.57 -1.99 -25.61
N ASP A 208 -3.68 -1.89 -24.62
CA ASP A 208 -3.16 -3.07 -23.93
C ASP A 208 -4.28 -3.81 -23.19
N LEU A 209 -4.01 -5.08 -22.86
CA LEU A 209 -4.91 -5.90 -22.07
C LEU A 209 -4.51 -5.91 -20.60
N ALA A 210 -5.50 -6.00 -19.73
CA ALA A 210 -5.35 -6.53 -18.39
C ALA A 210 -6.24 -7.77 -18.21
N ALA A 211 -5.84 -8.66 -17.34
CA ALA A 211 -6.64 -9.80 -16.90
C ALA A 211 -7.11 -9.51 -15.49
N CYS A 212 -8.42 -9.28 -15.32
CA CYS A 212 -9.04 -8.93 -14.04
C CYS A 212 -9.56 -10.20 -13.36
N SER A 213 -9.02 -10.54 -12.19
CA SER A 213 -9.36 -11.78 -11.50
C SER A 213 -10.76 -11.71 -10.88
N ASP A 214 -11.52 -12.80 -10.97
CA ASP A 214 -12.80 -12.96 -10.26
C ASP A 214 -12.61 -13.11 -8.72
N GLY A 215 -11.37 -13.28 -8.28
CA GLY A 215 -10.99 -13.38 -6.87
C GLY A 215 -9.63 -14.08 -6.66
N PRO A 216 -9.14 -14.16 -5.42
CA PRO A 216 -7.94 -14.94 -5.09
C PRO A 216 -8.09 -16.40 -5.54
N GLY A 217 -7.03 -17.02 -6.04
CA GLY A 217 -7.00 -18.40 -6.52
C GLY A 217 -7.87 -18.68 -7.76
N SER A 218 -8.54 -17.67 -8.33
CA SER A 218 -9.35 -17.85 -9.54
C SER A 218 -8.49 -18.15 -10.75
N THR A 219 -8.94 -19.10 -11.57
CA THR A 219 -8.35 -19.39 -12.89
C THR A 219 -9.14 -18.75 -14.04
N THR A 220 -10.18 -18.00 -13.70
CA THR A 220 -11.00 -17.22 -14.62
C THR A 220 -10.77 -15.73 -14.41
N PHE A 221 -10.68 -15.02 -15.52
CA PHE A 221 -10.45 -13.58 -15.56
C PHE A 221 -11.46 -12.91 -16.49
N THR A 222 -11.75 -11.64 -16.25
CA THR A 222 -12.33 -10.75 -17.25
C THR A 222 -11.21 -10.20 -18.13
N ARG A 223 -11.39 -10.27 -19.45
CA ARG A 223 -10.48 -9.64 -20.42
C ARG A 223 -10.74 -8.14 -20.40
N TRP A 224 -9.77 -7.35 -19.98
CA TRP A 224 -9.95 -5.91 -19.87
C TRP A 224 -9.15 -5.16 -20.93
N VAL A 225 -9.81 -4.38 -21.78
CA VAL A 225 -9.14 -3.49 -22.74
C VAL A 225 -8.89 -2.14 -22.08
N ILE A 226 -7.61 -1.80 -21.87
CA ILE A 226 -7.24 -0.59 -21.16
C ILE A 226 -7.41 0.64 -22.06
N THR A 227 -8.14 1.66 -21.59
CA THR A 227 -8.44 2.87 -22.38
C THR A 227 -7.47 4.03 -22.18
N GLN A 228 -6.61 3.96 -21.16
CA GLN A 228 -5.67 5.02 -20.76
C GLN A 228 -4.26 4.45 -20.53
N GLY A 229 -3.23 5.29 -20.64
CA GLY A 229 -1.87 4.90 -20.27
C GLY A 229 -1.73 4.69 -18.76
N SER A 230 -0.68 3.99 -18.35
CA SER A 230 -0.46 3.67 -16.92
C SER A 230 -0.21 4.87 -16.05
N ASP A 231 0.39 5.91 -16.62
CA ASP A 231 0.84 7.06 -15.88
C ASP A 231 -0.02 8.28 -16.27
N PRO A 232 -0.90 8.78 -15.38
CA PRO A 232 -1.83 9.86 -15.73
C PRO A 232 -1.08 11.19 -15.93
N PRO A 233 -1.59 12.11 -16.79
CA PRO A 233 -0.96 13.40 -17.06
C PRO A 233 -1.16 14.40 -15.91
N ILE A 234 -1.20 13.93 -14.67
CA ILE A 234 -1.48 14.72 -13.49
C ILE A 234 -0.17 15.24 -12.92
N PHE A 235 -0.13 16.54 -12.66
CA PHE A 235 0.85 17.15 -11.79
C PHE A 235 0.08 17.76 -10.62
N VAL A 236 0.29 17.20 -9.42
CA VAL A 236 -0.20 17.78 -8.18
C VAL A 236 0.96 18.57 -7.58
N PRO A 237 0.88 19.92 -7.58
CA PRO A 237 1.91 20.74 -6.97
C PRO A 237 2.25 20.20 -5.59
N TRP A 238 3.53 20.20 -5.27
CA TRP A 238 4.10 19.79 -3.98
C TRP A 238 3.96 18.33 -3.55
N SER A 239 3.15 17.50 -4.19
CA SER A 239 2.94 16.12 -3.73
C SER A 239 3.29 15.05 -4.74
N GLY A 240 3.17 15.29 -6.05
CA GLY A 240 3.49 14.24 -7.01
C GLY A 240 3.24 14.55 -8.49
N ILE A 241 3.64 13.62 -9.32
CA ILE A 241 3.34 13.56 -10.75
C ILE A 241 2.92 12.14 -11.09
N GLY A 242 1.91 12.00 -11.94
CA GLY A 242 1.50 10.68 -12.37
C GLY A 242 1.14 9.78 -11.19
N ASP A 243 1.74 8.60 -11.14
CA ASP A 243 1.67 7.69 -9.99
C ASP A 243 2.83 7.83 -8.99
N ILE A 244 3.74 8.80 -9.18
CA ILE A 244 4.89 9.03 -8.30
C ILE A 244 4.54 10.16 -7.32
N SER A 245 4.43 9.82 -6.05
CA SER A 245 4.16 10.79 -4.97
C SER A 245 5.31 10.87 -3.98
N LEU A 246 5.58 12.07 -3.45
CA LEU A 246 6.46 12.23 -2.30
C LEU A 246 5.98 11.37 -1.13
N GLY A 247 6.90 10.70 -0.45
CA GLY A 247 6.62 9.77 0.65
C GLY A 247 6.15 8.38 0.21
N GLY A 248 5.82 8.18 -1.07
CA GLY A 248 5.49 6.88 -1.65
C GLY A 248 6.65 5.89 -1.55
N PHE A 249 6.39 4.59 -1.73
CA PHE A 249 7.41 3.56 -1.53
C PHE A 249 8.26 3.33 -2.78
N LYS A 250 9.56 3.09 -2.59
CA LYS A 250 10.49 2.77 -3.67
C LYS A 250 10.04 1.55 -4.44
N GLU A 251 9.61 0.51 -3.74
CA GLU A 251 9.19 -0.75 -4.33
C GLU A 251 7.99 -0.57 -5.26
N GLU A 252 7.08 0.35 -4.95
CA GLU A 252 5.92 0.67 -5.78
C GLU A 252 6.32 1.42 -7.05
N VAL A 253 7.21 2.42 -6.93
CA VAL A 253 7.76 3.15 -8.07
C VAL A 253 8.54 2.19 -8.98
N GLU A 254 9.40 1.34 -8.41
CA GLU A 254 10.17 0.37 -9.19
C GLU A 254 9.30 -0.73 -9.80
N ALA A 255 8.20 -1.12 -9.15
CA ALA A 255 7.22 -2.04 -9.72
C ALA A 255 6.43 -1.42 -10.88
N ALA A 256 6.23 -0.10 -10.88
CA ALA A 256 5.51 0.61 -11.93
C ALA A 256 6.42 0.99 -13.12
N TYR A 257 7.63 1.49 -12.84
CA TYR A 257 8.52 2.12 -13.83
C TYR A 257 9.83 1.37 -14.05
N GLY A 258 10.08 0.27 -13.33
CA GLY A 258 11.33 -0.46 -13.33
C GLY A 258 12.36 0.15 -12.38
N LYS A 259 13.55 -0.47 -12.25
CA LYS A 259 14.65 0.12 -11.47
C LYS A 259 15.08 1.45 -12.09
N GLN A 260 15.26 2.48 -11.26
CA GLN A 260 15.66 3.79 -11.75
C GLN A 260 17.03 3.73 -12.46
N PRO A 261 17.11 4.20 -13.72
CA PRO A 261 18.41 4.40 -14.38
C PRO A 261 19.23 5.49 -13.70
N ALA A 262 20.56 5.47 -13.88
CA ALA A 262 21.47 6.49 -13.32
C ALA A 262 21.08 7.95 -13.66
N LEU A 263 20.34 8.12 -14.76
CA LEU A 263 19.93 9.39 -15.33
C LEU A 263 18.43 9.71 -15.11
N GLY A 264 17.75 8.96 -14.24
CA GLY A 264 16.30 9.02 -14.05
C GLY A 264 15.51 8.28 -15.13
N TYR A 265 14.22 8.17 -14.94
CA TYR A 265 13.27 7.59 -15.89
C TYR A 265 13.09 8.50 -17.11
N ARG A 266 12.99 7.89 -18.30
CA ARG A 266 12.51 8.58 -19.50
C ARG A 266 11.01 8.38 -19.64
N LEU A 267 10.23 9.32 -19.13
CA LEU A 267 8.76 9.27 -19.13
C LEU A 267 8.21 10.38 -20.04
N HIS A 268 7.28 9.99 -20.93
CA HIS A 268 6.48 10.90 -21.77
C HIS A 268 7.26 11.98 -22.51
N GLY A 269 8.39 11.59 -23.13
CA GLY A 269 9.23 12.51 -23.90
C GLY A 269 10.07 13.47 -23.05
N GLY A 270 10.08 13.32 -21.72
CA GLY A 270 10.96 14.05 -20.81
C GLY A 270 11.71 13.12 -19.86
N ARG A 271 12.30 13.71 -18.83
CA ARG A 271 12.99 12.99 -17.76
C ARG A 271 12.27 13.20 -16.43
N VAL A 272 12.21 12.14 -15.64
CA VAL A 272 11.73 12.13 -14.26
C VAL A 272 12.81 11.46 -13.41
N GLN A 273 13.36 12.20 -12.45
CA GLN A 273 14.31 11.67 -11.47
C GLN A 273 13.64 11.62 -10.11
N VAL A 274 13.81 10.49 -9.42
CA VAL A 274 13.26 10.26 -8.10
C VAL A 274 14.42 9.93 -7.17
N ASP A 275 14.57 10.66 -6.08
CA ASP A 275 15.53 10.27 -5.05
C ASP A 275 14.77 9.52 -3.95
N PHE A 276 15.41 8.50 -3.39
CA PHE A 276 14.83 7.68 -2.33
C PHE A 276 15.61 7.86 -1.03
N ASP A 277 14.90 8.00 0.09
CA ASP A 277 15.46 8.01 1.45
C ASP A 277 14.63 7.07 2.32
N GLY A 278 15.28 6.19 3.08
CA GLY A 278 14.60 5.19 3.91
C GLY A 278 13.61 4.29 3.16
N GLY A 279 13.83 4.04 1.85
CA GLY A 279 12.90 3.29 0.99
C GLY A 279 11.67 4.08 0.54
N ARG A 280 11.63 5.39 0.76
CA ARG A 280 10.54 6.28 0.35
C ARG A 280 11.00 7.32 -0.66
N VAL A 281 10.09 7.81 -1.48
CA VAL A 281 10.32 8.91 -2.42
C VAL A 281 10.60 10.20 -1.65
N ALA A 282 11.85 10.61 -1.64
CA ALA A 282 12.33 11.79 -0.94
C ALA A 282 12.32 13.04 -1.82
N SER A 283 12.52 12.91 -3.12
CA SER A 283 12.47 14.01 -4.08
C SER A 283 11.92 13.58 -5.42
N ILE A 284 11.35 14.54 -6.16
CA ILE A 284 10.92 14.38 -7.54
C ILE A 284 11.42 15.59 -8.34
N TRP A 285 12.19 15.31 -9.39
CA TRP A 285 12.55 16.26 -10.44
C TRP A 285 11.92 15.82 -11.76
N PHE A 286 11.32 16.74 -12.52
CA PHE A 286 10.81 16.39 -13.84
C PHE A 286 10.88 17.52 -14.88
N SER A 287 11.04 17.11 -16.15
CA SER A 287 11.08 17.97 -17.34
C SER A 287 10.06 17.56 -18.42
N ALA A 288 9.22 16.55 -18.15
CA ALA A 288 8.21 16.09 -19.10
C ALA A 288 7.05 17.10 -19.22
N ARG A 289 6.74 17.51 -20.45
CA ARG A 289 5.59 18.37 -20.79
C ARG A 289 4.23 17.69 -20.60
N TYR A 290 4.24 16.40 -20.35
CA TYR A 290 3.04 15.57 -20.23
C TYR A 290 2.24 15.86 -18.95
N TYR A 291 2.93 16.02 -17.82
CA TYR A 291 2.24 16.26 -16.54
C TYR A 291 1.74 17.70 -16.43
N ARG A 292 0.46 17.84 -16.08
CA ARG A 292 -0.25 19.12 -16.00
C ARG A 292 -1.08 19.20 -14.74
N THR A 293 -1.12 20.39 -14.13
CA THR A 293 -2.10 20.67 -13.09
C THR A 293 -3.52 20.64 -13.68
N LYS A 294 -4.54 20.61 -12.83
CA LYS A 294 -5.96 20.72 -13.25
C LYS A 294 -6.23 21.95 -14.14
N SER A 295 -5.44 23.02 -13.99
CA SER A 295 -5.55 24.24 -14.80
C SER A 295 -4.67 24.23 -16.06
N GLY A 296 -4.05 23.10 -16.41
CA GLY A 296 -3.15 22.99 -17.57
C GLY A 296 -1.73 23.57 -17.37
N PHE A 297 -1.36 23.95 -16.14
CA PHE A 297 -0.04 24.50 -15.86
C PHE A 297 1.01 23.39 -15.76
N GLY A 298 2.22 23.61 -16.28
CA GLY A 298 3.30 22.62 -16.23
C GLY A 298 4.51 23.03 -17.06
N VAL A 299 5.37 22.06 -17.44
CA VAL A 299 6.59 22.34 -18.22
C VAL A 299 6.21 22.97 -19.56
N GLY A 300 6.90 24.04 -19.95
CA GLY A 300 6.62 24.87 -21.11
C GLY A 300 5.62 26.02 -20.88
N SER A 301 4.92 26.07 -19.74
CA SER A 301 4.10 27.23 -19.39
C SER A 301 4.97 28.47 -19.16
N ARG A 302 4.37 29.67 -19.34
CA ARG A 302 4.99 30.95 -18.98
C ARG A 302 4.50 31.37 -17.59
N ILE A 303 5.40 31.94 -16.79
CA ILE A 303 5.04 32.63 -15.55
C ILE A 303 5.14 34.12 -15.83
N PRO A 304 4.04 34.90 -15.73
CA PRO A 304 4.12 36.34 -15.84
C PRO A 304 4.96 36.86 -14.66
N LEU A 305 6.01 37.62 -14.95
CA LEU A 305 6.88 38.24 -13.92
C LEU A 305 6.06 39.11 -12.95
N GLY A 306 5.02 39.78 -13.43
CA GLY A 306 4.22 40.69 -12.62
C GLY A 306 5.01 41.93 -12.16
N PRO A 307 4.41 42.76 -11.29
CA PRO A 307 5.07 43.95 -10.77
C PRO A 307 6.30 43.59 -9.93
N CYS A 308 7.27 44.50 -9.94
CA CYS A 308 8.47 44.46 -9.11
C CYS A 308 8.16 45.09 -7.75
N HIS A 309 8.49 44.39 -6.66
CA HIS A 309 8.33 44.89 -5.30
C HIS A 309 9.68 45.09 -4.62
N THR A 310 9.88 46.26 -4.04
CA THR A 310 11.06 46.52 -3.18
C THR A 310 10.82 45.92 -1.80
N THR A 311 11.78 45.14 -1.29
CA THR A 311 11.78 44.61 0.07
C THR A 311 13.03 45.07 0.83
N SER A 312 13.10 44.82 2.13
CA SER A 312 14.28 45.15 2.96
C SER A 312 15.57 44.47 2.49
N THR A 313 15.46 43.39 1.71
CA THR A 313 16.60 42.57 1.27
C THR A 313 16.78 42.56 -0.25
N ASN A 314 15.80 43.03 -1.03
CA ASN A 314 15.83 42.97 -2.48
C ASN A 314 15.27 44.25 -3.11
N ARG A 315 16.03 44.82 -4.07
CA ARG A 315 15.57 45.99 -4.85
C ARG A 315 14.41 45.65 -5.80
N CYS A 316 14.30 44.38 -6.19
CA CYS A 316 13.24 43.92 -7.04
C CYS A 316 12.89 42.46 -6.74
N GLU A 317 11.70 42.24 -6.19
CA GLU A 317 11.12 40.94 -5.90
C GLU A 317 9.80 40.80 -6.65
N HIS A 318 9.73 39.80 -7.52
CA HIS A 318 8.52 39.41 -8.23
C HIS A 318 7.82 38.28 -7.47
N ARG A 319 6.49 38.33 -7.44
CA ARG A 319 5.66 37.35 -6.72
C ARG A 319 4.62 36.75 -7.63
N TRP A 320 4.50 35.43 -7.62
CA TRP A 320 3.50 34.72 -8.40
C TRP A 320 2.99 33.50 -7.62
N ARG A 321 1.70 33.48 -7.23
CA ARG A 321 1.04 32.33 -6.57
C ARG A 321 1.83 31.69 -5.42
N GLY A 322 2.45 32.50 -4.57
CA GLY A 322 3.27 32.00 -3.47
C GLY A 322 4.66 31.51 -3.90
N PHE A 323 5.17 32.02 -5.02
CA PHE A 323 6.56 31.92 -5.44
C PHE A 323 7.22 33.29 -5.50
N VAL A 324 8.52 33.30 -5.25
CA VAL A 324 9.37 34.50 -5.32
C VAL A 324 10.40 34.34 -6.44
N TRP A 325 10.62 35.44 -7.17
CA TRP A 325 11.71 35.60 -8.13
C TRP A 325 12.41 36.95 -7.90
N ASN A 326 13.70 36.94 -7.59
CA ASN A 326 14.51 38.13 -7.33
C ASN A 326 15.91 37.97 -7.97
N ALA A 327 16.72 39.02 -7.92
CA ALA A 327 18.06 39.01 -8.52
C ALA A 327 18.94 37.86 -8.00
N TRP A 328 18.81 37.55 -6.71
CA TRP A 328 19.58 36.48 -6.09
C TRP A 328 19.19 35.11 -6.65
N VAL A 329 17.92 34.69 -6.59
CA VAL A 329 17.48 33.38 -7.13
C VAL A 329 17.60 33.27 -8.66
N ARG A 330 17.58 34.41 -9.36
CA ARG A 330 17.82 34.50 -10.81
C ARG A 330 19.25 34.08 -11.16
N GLU A 331 20.22 34.55 -10.39
CA GLU A 331 21.66 34.41 -10.68
C GLU A 331 22.28 33.20 -9.97
N LYS A 332 21.83 32.87 -8.75
CA LYS A 332 22.26 31.68 -7.99
C LYS A 332 21.11 31.17 -7.08
N PRO A 333 20.82 29.87 -7.02
CA PRO A 333 21.52 28.75 -7.64
C PRO A 333 20.92 28.24 -8.96
N CYS A 334 19.73 28.68 -9.40
CA CYS A 334 18.99 27.93 -10.44
C CYS A 334 18.20 28.70 -11.52
N SER A 335 18.21 30.03 -11.59
CA SER A 335 17.34 30.78 -12.52
C SER A 335 15.87 30.30 -12.43
N CYS A 336 15.36 30.30 -11.20
CA CYS A 336 14.20 29.53 -10.79
C CYS A 336 13.24 30.38 -9.96
N TRP A 337 11.94 30.09 -10.05
CA TRP A 337 10.97 30.55 -9.06
C TRP A 337 10.99 29.61 -7.87
N VAL A 338 11.01 30.17 -6.66
CA VAL A 338 11.20 29.41 -5.43
C VAL A 338 10.04 29.65 -4.48
N LYS A 339 9.46 28.57 -3.94
CA LYS A 339 8.52 28.67 -2.83
C LYS A 339 9.29 28.66 -1.52
N VAL A 340 9.09 29.68 -0.71
CA VAL A 340 9.79 29.86 0.57
C VAL A 340 8.76 29.75 1.70
N GLY A 341 8.99 28.88 2.68
CA GLY A 341 8.08 28.64 3.82
C GLY A 341 6.99 27.60 3.56
N GLY A 342 6.46 27.00 4.65
CA GLY A 342 5.50 25.88 4.62
C GLY A 342 4.02 26.24 4.40
N GLY A 343 3.67 27.52 4.41
CA GLY A 343 2.30 28.00 4.25
C GLY A 343 1.83 28.14 2.78
N PRO A 344 0.55 28.51 2.56
CA PRO A 344 0.02 28.84 1.23
C PRO A 344 0.60 30.16 0.66
N ARG A 345 1.29 30.95 1.49
CA ARG A 345 1.97 32.19 1.10
C ARG A 345 3.48 31.98 1.18
N SER A 346 4.21 32.44 0.16
CA SER A 346 5.67 32.46 0.25
C SER A 346 6.17 33.55 1.18
N LEU A 347 7.18 33.19 1.95
CA LEU A 347 8.03 34.10 2.71
C LEU A 347 9.05 34.77 1.77
N PRO A 348 9.66 35.88 2.19
CA PRO A 348 10.81 36.44 1.48
C PRO A 348 11.97 35.43 1.45
N ALA A 349 12.64 35.31 0.30
CA ALA A 349 13.84 34.51 0.14
C ALA A 349 15.03 35.21 0.83
N THR A 350 15.18 34.96 2.14
CA THR A 350 16.31 35.42 2.96
C THR A 350 17.30 34.27 3.19
N VAL A 351 18.52 34.58 3.65
CA VAL A 351 19.51 33.55 4.05
C VAL A 351 18.92 32.55 5.05
N HIS A 352 18.05 32.99 5.97
CA HIS A 352 17.41 32.15 6.97
C HIS A 352 16.30 31.24 6.40
N ASN A 353 15.60 31.68 5.35
CA ASN A 353 14.44 30.97 4.81
C ASN A 353 14.76 30.17 3.53
N PHE A 354 15.89 30.47 2.87
CA PHE A 354 16.24 29.88 1.58
C PHE A 354 16.84 28.46 1.64
N LEU A 355 17.18 27.95 2.82
CA LEU A 355 17.55 26.53 2.98
C LEU A 355 16.32 25.62 3.23
N LYS A 356 15.11 26.21 3.23
CA LYS A 356 13.83 25.50 3.35
C LYS A 356 12.90 25.54 2.10
N PRO A 357 13.37 25.69 0.85
CA PRO A 357 12.50 25.70 -0.32
C PRO A 357 12.16 24.27 -0.71
N TRP A 358 10.88 23.92 -0.58
CA TRP A 358 10.36 22.60 -0.93
C TRP A 358 9.96 22.47 -2.39
N PHE A 359 10.02 23.57 -3.16
CA PHE A 359 9.57 23.58 -4.54
C PHE A 359 10.29 24.64 -5.39
N PHE A 360 10.86 24.17 -6.51
CA PHE A 360 11.56 24.99 -7.48
C PHE A 360 10.91 24.85 -8.87
N ILE A 361 10.84 25.96 -9.59
CA ILE A 361 10.41 26.02 -10.99
C ILE A 361 11.54 26.62 -11.80
N ASP A 362 12.26 25.79 -12.55
CA ASP A 362 13.37 26.25 -13.37
C ASP A 362 12.87 26.89 -14.65
N VAL A 363 13.35 28.08 -14.99
CA VAL A 363 12.92 28.82 -16.18
C VAL A 363 14.07 28.94 -17.17
N ARG A 364 13.80 28.61 -18.45
CA ARG A 364 14.72 28.83 -19.57
C ARG A 364 13.98 29.56 -20.69
N HIS A 365 14.57 30.63 -21.20
CA HIS A 365 13.99 31.46 -22.26
C HIS A 365 12.54 31.93 -21.97
N GLY A 366 12.23 32.25 -20.71
CA GLY A 366 10.90 32.70 -20.30
C GLY A 366 9.84 31.60 -20.17
N HIS A 367 10.22 30.33 -20.34
CA HIS A 367 9.34 29.17 -20.18
C HIS A 367 9.85 28.24 -19.08
N ILE A 368 8.92 27.57 -18.40
CA ILE A 368 9.28 26.54 -17.41
C ILE A 368 9.97 25.38 -18.13
N SER A 369 11.14 25.01 -17.63
CA SER A 369 11.99 23.93 -18.16
C SER A 369 11.93 22.67 -17.31
N SER A 370 11.82 22.81 -15.99
CA SER A 370 11.68 21.71 -15.05
C SER A 370 11.04 22.15 -13.73
N PHE A 371 10.62 21.17 -12.96
CA PHE A 371 10.20 21.31 -11.57
C PHE A 371 11.02 20.40 -10.68
N TYR A 372 11.21 20.82 -9.43
CA TYR A 372 11.83 20.01 -8.39
C TYR A 372 11.11 20.22 -7.06
N PHE A 373 10.82 19.14 -6.34
CA PHE A 373 10.26 19.20 -5.00
C PHE A 373 10.70 18.01 -4.15
N ALA A 374 10.87 18.21 -2.83
CA ALA A 374 11.46 17.21 -1.94
C ALA A 374 10.94 17.29 -0.49
N LEU A 375 10.84 16.14 0.17
CA LEU A 375 10.40 15.98 1.56
C LEU A 375 11.32 16.62 2.57
N LYS A 376 12.64 16.67 2.32
CA LYS A 376 13.62 17.28 3.24
C LYS A 376 13.40 18.79 3.51
N PHE A 377 12.42 19.38 2.83
CA PHE A 377 12.03 20.78 2.96
C PHE A 377 10.56 20.94 3.41
N VAL A 378 9.84 19.82 3.59
CA VAL A 378 8.48 19.79 4.13
C VAL A 378 8.64 19.58 5.64
N ASP A 379 8.23 20.57 6.43
CA ASP A 379 8.26 20.49 7.90
C ASP A 379 7.31 19.39 8.43
#